data_AF-A0A915M720-F1
#
_entry.id   AF-A0A915M720-F1
#
_cell.length_a   1.000
_cell.length_b   1.000
_cell.length_c   1.000
_cell.angle_alpha   90.00
_cell.angle_beta   90.00
_cell.angle_gamma   90.00
#
_symmetry.space_group_name_H-M   'P 1'
#
loop_
_entity.id
_entity.type
_entity.pdbx_description
1 polymer ?
#
loop_
_entity_poly.entity_id
_entity_poly.type
_entity_poly.pdbx_seq_one_letter_code
_entity_poly.pdbx_strand_id
1 'polypeptide(L)'
;MVFNFLVKICQANYAGISLGSLNDADFANAENLSKEELYREMTSEEKEWVYRSEIRWAAERNKIVDSSFRSKRNGVSRSQKLWPNGRIPYMISSQYTPHERALLAKAVKQYHDRSCVRFVARTPADGDYLFVGKVDGCFSEVGKTSGVQVLSLDNGCIINYK
;
A
#
# COMPACT_ATOMS: atom_id res chain seq x y z
N MET A 1 12.26 -45.67 12.23
CA MET A 1 13.66 -45.44 11.83
C MET A 1 13.94 -46.36 10.66
N VAL A 2 14.21 -45.96 9.43
CA VAL A 2 14.62 -44.67 8.86
C VAL A 2 14.03 -44.66 7.43
N PHE A 3 13.01 -43.83 7.17
CA PHE A 3 12.64 -43.46 5.81
C PHE A 3 13.13 -42.05 5.58
N ASN A 4 14.35 -41.94 5.06
CA ASN A 4 14.85 -40.72 4.47
C ASN A 4 16.05 -41.11 3.61
N PHE A 5 15.85 -41.19 2.30
CA PHE A 5 16.67 -40.50 1.32
C PHE A 5 16.21 -40.84 -0.11
N LEU A 6 16.00 -39.79 -0.91
CA LEU A 6 16.06 -39.76 -2.37
C LEU A 6 14.84 -40.27 -3.16
N VAL A 7 13.86 -39.38 -3.34
CA VAL A 7 13.17 -39.24 -4.64
C VAL A 7 13.30 -37.79 -5.10
N LYS A 8 13.86 -37.64 -6.30
CA LYS A 8 14.18 -36.40 -7.01
C LYS A 8 13.05 -36.07 -8.01
N ILE A 9 12.75 -34.77 -8.12
CA ILE A 9 12.31 -34.02 -9.32
C ILE A 9 10.83 -34.10 -9.73
N CYS A 10 10.23 -32.90 -9.89
CA CYS A 10 9.00 -32.56 -10.62
C CYS A 10 7.67 -33.09 -10.10
N GLN A 11 7.31 -32.82 -8.84
CA GLN A 11 5.95 -32.37 -8.52
C GLN A 11 6.01 -31.30 -7.43
N ALA A 12 5.40 -30.16 -7.74
CA ALA A 12 5.23 -29.04 -6.85
C ALA A 12 4.32 -29.46 -5.69
N ASN A 13 4.91 -29.74 -4.53
CA ASN A 13 4.17 -29.72 -3.28
C ASN A 13 3.96 -28.25 -2.89
N TYR A 14 2.87 -27.67 -3.40
CA TYR A 14 2.28 -26.43 -2.91
C TYR A 14 1.74 -26.64 -1.49
N ALA A 15 2.62 -26.78 -0.52
CA ALA A 15 2.30 -26.67 0.91
C ALA A 15 3.01 -25.44 1.47
N GLY A 16 2.61 -24.28 0.96
CA GLY A 16 3.23 -23.00 1.29
C GLY A 16 2.36 -21.88 0.76
N ILE A 17 1.17 -21.72 1.34
CA ILE A 17 0.40 -20.48 1.16
C ILE A 17 1.37 -19.36 1.55
N SER A 18 1.61 -18.40 0.65
CA SER A 18 2.07 -17.08 1.05
C SER A 18 0.97 -16.49 1.93
N LEU A 19 0.93 -16.88 3.20
CA LEU A 19 -0.14 -16.56 4.16
C LEU A 19 -0.13 -15.08 4.55
N GLY A 20 0.67 -14.27 3.86
CA GLY A 20 0.76 -12.85 4.09
C GLY A 20 1.20 -12.04 2.89
N SER A 21 0.94 -12.39 1.64
CA SER A 21 1.09 -11.41 0.52
C SER A 21 -0.15 -11.39 -0.33
N LEU A 22 -0.30 -10.37 -1.19
CA LEU A 22 -1.33 -10.40 -2.23
C LEU A 22 -1.03 -11.54 -3.22
N ASN A 23 -2.08 -12.11 -3.77
CA ASN A 23 -2.05 -13.18 -4.78
C ASN A 23 -2.81 -12.74 -6.05
N ASP A 24 -2.74 -13.57 -7.09
CA ASP A 24 -3.35 -13.26 -8.39
C ASP A 24 -4.87 -13.06 -8.31
N ALA A 25 -5.56 -13.75 -7.38
CA ALA A 25 -6.98 -13.55 -7.17
C ALA A 25 -7.29 -12.17 -6.58
N ASP A 26 -6.45 -11.65 -5.67
CA ASP A 26 -6.62 -10.29 -5.14
C ASP A 26 -6.50 -9.25 -6.26
N PHE A 27 -5.54 -9.42 -7.19
CA PHE A 27 -5.37 -8.53 -8.34
C PHE A 27 -6.50 -8.69 -9.38
N ALA A 28 -6.96 -9.91 -9.64
CA ALA A 28 -8.11 -10.14 -10.52
C ALA A 28 -9.39 -9.50 -9.95
N ASN A 29 -9.61 -9.65 -8.64
CA ASN A 29 -10.73 -9.02 -7.94
C ASN A 29 -10.62 -7.49 -8.00
N ALA A 30 -9.40 -6.93 -7.89
CA ALA A 30 -9.17 -5.50 -7.97
C ALA A 30 -9.61 -4.86 -9.31
N GLU A 31 -9.44 -5.59 -10.42
CA GLU A 31 -9.90 -5.16 -11.74
C GLU A 31 -11.43 -5.20 -11.86
N ASN A 32 -12.07 -6.11 -11.15
CA ASN A 32 -13.53 -6.30 -11.17
C ASN A 32 -14.28 -5.39 -10.18
N LEU A 33 -13.57 -4.62 -9.33
CA LEU A 33 -14.21 -3.66 -8.43
C LEU A 33 -14.94 -2.57 -9.22
N SER A 34 -16.25 -2.44 -8.98
CA SER A 34 -17.09 -1.38 -9.53
C SER A 34 -16.66 0.01 -9.04
N LYS A 35 -17.15 1.08 -9.67
CA LYS A 35 -16.82 2.45 -9.25
C LYS A 35 -17.41 2.77 -7.87
N GLU A 36 -18.53 2.15 -7.55
CA GLU A 36 -19.29 2.30 -6.31
C GLU A 36 -18.60 1.57 -5.14
N GLU A 37 -17.97 0.43 -5.43
CA GLU A 37 -17.09 -0.28 -4.49
C GLU A 37 -15.73 0.40 -4.33
N LEU A 38 -15.25 1.04 -5.40
CA LEU A 38 -13.98 1.74 -5.39
C LEU A 38 -14.07 3.08 -4.66
N TYR A 39 -15.20 3.79 -4.76
CA TYR A 39 -15.34 5.11 -4.17
C TYR A 39 -16.62 5.22 -3.33
N ARG A 40 -16.46 5.64 -2.07
CA ARG A 40 -17.58 6.10 -1.26
C ARG A 40 -17.91 7.54 -1.63
N GLU A 41 -19.20 7.83 -1.83
CA GLU A 41 -19.65 9.21 -1.91
C GLU A 41 -19.46 9.88 -0.54
N MET A 42 -18.75 11.01 -0.50
CA MET A 42 -18.70 11.81 0.72
C MET A 42 -20.10 12.33 1.05
N THR A 43 -20.48 12.22 2.32
CA THR A 43 -21.71 12.84 2.83
C THR A 43 -21.63 14.36 2.71
N SER A 44 -22.77 15.04 2.67
CA SER A 44 -22.84 16.50 2.62
C SER A 44 -22.10 17.16 3.80
N GLU A 45 -22.09 16.49 4.96
CA GLU A 45 -21.37 16.94 6.16
C GLU A 45 -19.85 16.75 6.03
N GLU A 46 -19.38 15.59 5.55
CA GLU A 46 -17.95 15.36 5.27
C GLU A 46 -17.41 16.31 4.19
N LYS A 47 -18.21 16.61 3.16
CA LYS A 47 -17.86 17.59 2.12
C LYS A 47 -17.65 18.97 2.71
N GLU A 48 -18.52 19.39 3.63
CA GLU A 48 -18.39 20.67 4.33
C GLU A 48 -17.15 20.70 5.23
N TRP A 49 -16.83 19.61 5.94
CA TRP A 49 -15.62 19.53 6.74
C TRP A 49 -14.34 19.56 5.90
N VAL A 50 -14.30 18.87 4.76
CA VAL A 50 -13.19 18.97 3.81
C VAL A 50 -13.11 20.36 3.20
N TYR A 51 -14.23 20.99 2.86
CA TYR A 51 -14.26 22.36 2.35
C TYR A 51 -13.80 23.38 3.39
N ARG A 52 -14.10 23.17 4.67
CA ARG A 52 -13.65 24.01 5.79
C ARG A 52 -12.21 23.74 6.21
N SER A 53 -11.70 22.53 6.04
CA SER A 53 -10.28 22.22 6.29
C SER A 53 -9.40 22.67 5.13
N GLU A 54 -9.94 22.66 3.91
CA GLU A 54 -9.37 23.26 2.71
C GLU A 54 -9.77 24.75 2.61
N ILE A 55 -9.36 25.59 3.58
CA ILE A 55 -9.34 27.05 3.40
C ILE A 55 -8.32 27.38 2.30
N ARG A 56 -8.77 27.25 1.06
CA ARG A 56 -8.27 28.01 -0.07
C ARG A 56 -9.21 29.18 -0.20
N TRP A 57 -8.77 30.34 0.30
CA TRP A 57 -9.46 31.60 0.04
C TRP A 57 -9.92 31.67 -1.41
N ALA A 58 -11.23 31.89 -1.56
CA ALA A 58 -11.89 32.22 -2.79
C ALA A 58 -11.37 33.55 -3.37
N ALA A 59 -11.62 33.72 -4.67
CA ALA A 59 -11.55 34.96 -5.46
C ALA A 59 -10.16 35.43 -5.96
N GLU A 60 -10.12 35.76 -7.25
CA GLU A 60 -9.03 36.32 -8.06
C GLU A 60 -7.59 35.82 -7.84
N ARG A 61 -7.10 34.95 -8.73
CA ARG A 61 -5.66 34.93 -9.09
C ARG A 61 -5.43 35.32 -10.54
N ASN A 62 -5.69 36.59 -10.85
CA ASN A 62 -4.77 37.33 -11.70
C ASN A 62 -3.65 37.86 -10.79
N LYS A 63 -2.58 37.08 -10.61
CA LYS A 63 -1.26 37.51 -10.14
C LYS A 63 -0.28 36.34 -10.21
N ILE A 64 0.51 36.36 -11.29
CA ILE A 64 1.90 35.90 -11.43
C ILE A 64 2.25 34.70 -10.52
N VAL A 65 2.17 33.50 -11.08
CA VAL A 65 2.90 32.35 -10.52
C VAL A 65 4.37 32.61 -10.87
N ASP A 66 5.09 33.25 -9.95
CA ASP A 66 6.55 33.29 -10.03
C ASP A 66 7.05 31.85 -9.96
N SER A 67 7.59 31.38 -11.09
CA SER A 67 8.20 30.06 -11.27
C SER A 67 9.38 29.78 -10.34
N SER A 68 9.82 30.75 -9.52
CA SER A 68 10.98 30.64 -8.63
C SER A 68 10.69 30.01 -7.26
N PHE A 69 9.44 29.94 -6.78
CA PHE A 69 9.10 29.22 -5.54
C PHE A 69 8.67 27.77 -5.84
N ARG A 70 9.62 26.93 -6.27
CA ARG A 70 9.44 25.48 -6.12
C ARG A 70 9.33 25.19 -4.62
N SER A 71 8.12 24.93 -4.14
CA SER A 71 7.88 24.41 -2.80
C SER A 71 8.85 23.24 -2.54
N LYS A 72 9.58 23.30 -1.41
CA LYS A 72 10.43 22.18 -0.98
C LYS A 72 9.53 20.94 -0.90
N ARG A 73 9.90 19.89 -1.63
CA ARG A 73 9.16 18.62 -1.60
C ARG A 73 9.29 18.01 -0.22
N ASN A 74 8.18 17.54 0.36
CA ASN A 74 8.14 16.89 1.68
C ASN A 74 8.67 15.44 1.65
N GLY A 75 9.56 15.12 0.70
CA GLY A 75 10.11 13.77 0.52
C GLY A 75 11.37 13.55 1.35
N VAL A 76 11.53 12.35 1.90
CA VAL A 76 12.77 11.94 2.55
C VAL A 76 13.88 11.84 1.51
N SER A 77 14.98 12.58 1.72
CA SER A 77 16.13 12.61 0.81
C SER A 77 17.30 11.75 1.29
N ARG A 78 17.30 11.29 2.54
CA ARG A 78 18.37 10.45 3.11
C ARG A 78 18.30 9.05 2.50
N SER A 79 19.35 8.64 1.77
CA SER A 79 19.43 7.35 1.08
C SER A 79 19.20 6.14 2.00
N GLN A 80 19.65 6.20 3.26
CA GLN A 80 19.47 5.15 4.26
C GLN A 80 17.99 4.88 4.62
N LYS A 81 17.13 5.88 4.41
CA LYS A 81 15.68 5.81 4.63
C LYS A 81 14.91 5.47 3.34
N LEU A 82 15.61 5.17 2.24
CA LEU A 82 14.97 4.70 1.01
C LEU A 82 15.01 3.18 0.94
N TRP A 83 13.98 2.59 0.34
CA TRP A 83 13.98 1.17 0.00
C TRP A 83 14.98 0.92 -1.14
N PRO A 84 15.96 0.02 -0.98
CA PRO A 84 16.94 -0.27 -2.02
C PRO A 84 16.25 -0.66 -3.33
N ASN A 85 16.66 -0.01 -4.42
CA ASN A 85 16.11 -0.23 -5.77
C ASN A 85 14.58 -0.05 -5.87
N GLY A 86 13.95 0.64 -4.91
CA GLY A 86 12.50 0.75 -4.83
C GLY A 86 11.78 -0.57 -4.54
N ARG A 87 12.51 -1.63 -4.15
CA ARG A 87 11.94 -2.94 -3.80
C ARG A 87 11.48 -2.94 -2.35
N ILE A 88 10.18 -3.11 -2.14
CA ILE A 88 9.53 -3.17 -0.82
C ILE A 88 9.03 -4.59 -0.59
N PRO A 89 9.81 -5.48 0.06
CA PRO A 89 9.27 -6.74 0.54
C PRO A 89 8.20 -6.46 1.60
N TYR A 90 7.05 -7.11 1.49
CA TYR A 90 5.93 -6.88 2.38
C TYR A 90 5.22 -8.16 2.81
N MET A 91 4.54 -8.05 3.95
CA MET A 91 3.54 -8.99 4.42
C MET A 91 2.22 -8.27 4.74
N ILE A 92 1.10 -8.99 4.66
CA ILE A 92 -0.27 -8.51 4.91
C ILE A 92 -0.91 -9.42 5.95
N SER A 93 -1.57 -8.81 6.93
CA SER A 93 -2.33 -9.50 7.96
C SER A 93 -3.49 -10.33 7.37
N SER A 94 -3.77 -11.48 7.97
CA SER A 94 -4.94 -12.30 7.62
C SER A 94 -6.28 -11.67 8.05
N GLN A 95 -6.25 -10.55 8.76
CA GLN A 95 -7.45 -9.82 9.20
C GLN A 95 -8.14 -9.04 8.08
N TYR A 96 -7.51 -8.91 6.90
CA TYR A 96 -8.14 -8.27 5.75
C TYR A 96 -9.08 -9.23 5.03
N THR A 97 -10.29 -8.74 4.77
CA THR A 97 -11.28 -9.42 3.94
C THR A 97 -10.83 -9.50 2.47
N PRO A 98 -11.39 -10.42 1.66
CA PRO A 98 -11.09 -10.47 0.23
C PRO A 98 -11.32 -9.14 -0.51
N HIS A 99 -12.35 -8.39 -0.10
CA HIS A 99 -12.64 -7.08 -0.66
C HIS A 99 -11.56 -6.03 -0.32
N GLU A 100 -11.14 -5.96 0.95
CA GLU A 100 -10.04 -5.07 1.36
C GLU A 100 -8.72 -5.43 0.69
N ARG A 101 -8.46 -6.73 0.51
CA ARG A 101 -7.28 -7.20 -0.22
C ARG A 101 -7.31 -6.79 -1.69
N ALA A 102 -8.48 -6.81 -2.33
CA ALA A 102 -8.65 -6.29 -3.68
C ALA A 102 -8.38 -4.77 -3.75
N LEU A 103 -8.82 -4.00 -2.76
CA LEU A 103 -8.51 -2.57 -2.65
C LEU A 103 -7.00 -2.32 -2.46
N LEU A 104 -6.35 -3.10 -1.59
CA LEU A 104 -4.89 -3.05 -1.41
C LEU A 104 -4.15 -3.44 -2.70
N ALA A 105 -4.61 -4.46 -3.41
CA ALA A 105 -4.04 -4.87 -4.70
C ALA A 105 -4.17 -3.78 -5.76
N LYS A 106 -5.32 -3.09 -5.81
CA LYS A 106 -5.52 -1.92 -6.68
C LYS A 106 -4.53 -0.80 -6.38
N ALA A 107 -4.30 -0.49 -5.11
CA ALA A 107 -3.33 0.52 -4.69
C ALA A 107 -1.89 0.10 -5.06
N VAL A 108 -1.52 -1.15 -4.81
CA VAL A 108 -0.22 -1.70 -5.20
C VAL A 108 0.00 -1.60 -6.72
N LYS A 109 -1.01 -1.96 -7.53
CA LYS A 109 -0.97 -1.82 -8.98
C LYS A 109 -0.74 -0.38 -9.42
N GLN A 110 -1.42 0.60 -8.81
CA GLN A 110 -1.20 2.02 -9.13
C GLN A 110 0.26 2.46 -8.91
N TYR A 111 0.92 1.97 -7.85
CA TYR A 111 2.34 2.23 -7.66
C TYR A 111 3.20 1.58 -8.74
N HIS A 112 2.88 0.34 -9.14
CA HIS A 112 3.62 -0.37 -10.17
C HIS A 112 3.51 0.35 -11.53
N ASP A 113 2.34 0.87 -11.86
CA ASP A 113 2.05 1.55 -13.13
C ASP A 113 2.66 2.96 -13.21
N ARG A 114 2.72 3.69 -12.09
CA ARG A 114 3.04 5.13 -12.08
C ARG A 114 4.40 5.48 -11.48
N SER A 115 5.10 4.50 -10.91
CA SER A 115 6.40 4.71 -10.26
C SER A 115 7.35 3.53 -10.50
N CYS A 116 8.58 3.65 -10.04
CA CYS A 116 9.54 2.55 -10.00
C CYS A 116 9.45 1.71 -8.71
N VAL A 117 8.52 2.01 -7.80
CA VAL A 117 8.34 1.26 -6.54
C VAL A 117 7.73 -0.11 -6.82
N ARG A 118 8.32 -1.17 -6.26
CA ARG A 118 7.91 -2.55 -6.47
C ARG A 118 7.66 -3.23 -5.13
N PHE A 119 6.39 -3.38 -4.80
CA PHE A 119 5.92 -4.25 -3.71
C PHE A 119 6.09 -5.71 -4.12
N VAL A 120 6.82 -6.48 -3.31
CA VAL A 120 7.10 -7.90 -3.57
C VAL A 120 6.78 -8.73 -2.34
N ALA A 121 6.31 -9.97 -2.53
CA ALA A 121 6.11 -10.88 -1.42
C ALA A 121 7.41 -11.07 -0.64
N ARG A 122 7.35 -10.92 0.68
CA ARG A 122 8.50 -11.11 1.55
C ARG A 122 8.99 -12.57 1.48
N THR A 123 10.31 -12.72 1.45
CA THR A 123 11.03 -13.99 1.59
C THR A 123 11.76 -14.07 2.94
N PRO A 124 12.19 -15.26 3.40
CA PRO A 124 12.99 -15.38 4.62
C PRO A 124 14.32 -14.61 4.59
N ALA A 125 14.85 -14.29 3.40
CA ALA A 125 16.07 -13.49 3.24
C ALA A 125 15.83 -11.98 3.44
N ASP A 126 14.58 -11.53 3.45
CA ASP A 126 14.22 -10.13 3.66
C ASP A 126 14.23 -9.80 5.16
N GLY A 127 15.36 -9.25 5.63
CA GLY A 127 15.53 -8.79 7.01
C GLY A 127 14.77 -7.51 7.34
N ASP A 128 14.64 -6.61 6.37
CA ASP A 128 13.82 -5.39 6.45
C ASP A 128 12.57 -5.57 5.58
N TYR A 129 11.37 -5.40 6.14
CA TYR A 129 10.12 -5.55 5.38
C TYR A 129 8.94 -4.78 5.99
N LEU A 130 7.94 -4.51 5.17
CA LEU A 130 6.70 -3.85 5.58
C LEU A 130 5.65 -4.87 6.02
N PHE A 131 5.10 -4.75 7.22
CA PHE A 131 3.92 -5.48 7.67
C PHE A 131 2.70 -4.57 7.59
N VAL A 132 1.75 -4.92 6.73
CA VAL A 132 0.48 -4.22 6.55
C VAL A 132 -0.58 -4.92 7.39
N GLY A 133 -1.20 -4.22 8.33
CA GLY A 133 -2.17 -4.84 9.23
C GLY A 133 -3.14 -3.84 9.84
N LYS A 134 -4.20 -4.36 10.45
CA LYS A 134 -5.10 -3.58 11.31
C LYS A 134 -4.51 -3.62 12.73
N VAL A 135 -3.81 -2.55 13.11
CA VAL A 135 -3.15 -2.45 14.42
C VAL A 135 -3.83 -1.38 15.26
N ASP A 136 -3.72 -0.11 14.87
CA ASP A 136 -4.35 1.01 15.57
C ASP A 136 -4.50 2.22 14.63
N GLY A 137 -5.66 2.34 13.97
CA GLY A 137 -5.92 3.46 13.05
C GLY A 137 -5.06 3.47 11.78
N CYS A 138 -4.82 4.67 11.23
CA CYS A 138 -4.17 4.89 9.93
C CYS A 138 -2.81 5.56 10.11
N PHE A 139 -1.71 4.79 10.06
CA PHE A 139 -0.37 5.38 10.19
C PHE A 139 0.73 4.53 9.55
N SER A 140 1.86 5.20 9.29
CA SER A 140 3.08 4.56 8.81
C SER A 140 4.31 5.34 9.26
N GLU A 141 5.43 4.64 9.45
CA GLU A 141 6.73 5.28 9.52
C GLU A 141 7.14 5.89 8.18
N VAL A 142 7.85 7.03 8.22
CA VAL A 142 8.30 7.72 7.00
C VAL A 142 9.64 7.13 6.52
N GLY A 143 9.62 6.57 5.30
CA GLY A 143 10.77 5.90 4.69
C GLY A 143 10.98 4.47 5.23
N LYS A 144 12.11 3.86 4.87
CA LYS A 144 12.53 2.53 5.30
C LYS A 144 13.07 2.57 6.73
N THR A 145 12.59 1.70 7.60
CA THR A 145 13.23 1.39 8.89
C THR A 145 14.04 0.08 8.81
N SER A 146 14.68 -0.34 9.90
CA SER A 146 15.32 -1.67 9.94
C SER A 146 14.41 -2.66 10.64
N GLY A 147 14.43 -3.91 10.20
CA GLY A 147 13.56 -4.97 10.70
C GLY A 147 12.13 -4.83 10.16
N VAL A 148 11.16 -5.16 11.00
CA VAL A 148 9.74 -5.10 10.66
C VAL A 148 9.23 -3.67 10.81
N GLN A 149 8.69 -3.11 9.73
CA GLN A 149 8.02 -1.81 9.74
C GLN A 149 6.51 -2.02 9.65
N VAL A 150 5.73 -1.44 10.57
CA VAL A 150 4.26 -1.55 10.54
C VAL A 150 3.65 -0.43 9.69
N LEU A 151 2.75 -0.80 8.78
CA LEU A 151 1.77 0.06 8.14
C LEU A 151 0.40 -0.33 8.69
N SER A 152 -0.16 0.52 9.54
CA SER A 152 -1.50 0.30 10.08
C SER A 152 -2.54 0.87 9.14
N LEU A 153 -3.40 0.00 8.61
CA LEU A 153 -4.58 0.36 7.83
C LEU A 153 -5.78 -0.39 8.39
N ASP A 154 -6.46 0.23 9.35
CA ASP A 154 -7.68 -0.30 9.96
C ASP A 154 -8.93 -0.11 9.07
N ASN A 155 -10.11 -0.57 9.52
CA ASN A 155 -11.36 -0.57 8.77
C ASN A 155 -11.78 0.81 8.20
N GLY A 156 -11.35 1.91 8.84
CA GLY A 156 -11.59 3.28 8.38
C GLY A 156 -10.55 3.84 7.41
N CYS A 157 -9.45 3.11 7.16
CA CYS A 157 -8.33 3.60 6.35
C CYS A 157 -8.39 3.12 4.89
N ILE A 158 -9.07 2.00 4.64
CA ILE A 158 -9.19 1.39 3.30
C ILE A 158 -10.45 1.94 2.63
N ILE A 159 -10.45 3.25 2.41
CA ILE A 159 -11.57 3.98 1.83
C ILE A 159 -11.02 4.95 0.80
N ASN A 160 -11.71 5.07 -0.32
CA ASN A 160 -11.44 6.07 -1.34
C ASN A 160 -12.71 6.90 -1.48
N TYR A 161 -12.57 8.22 -1.56
CA TYR A 161 -13.70 9.13 -1.69
C TYR A 161 -13.82 9.64 -3.13
N LYS A 162 -15.06 9.75 -3.62
CA LYS A 162 -15.38 10.34 -4.93
C LYS A 162 -15.63 11.84 -4.83
#